data_AF-A0A2D4YVF8-F1
#
_entry.id   AF-A0A2D4YVF8-F1
#
_cell.length_a   1.000
_cell.length_b   1.000
_cell.length_c   1.000
_cell.angle_alpha   90.00
_cell.angle_beta   90.00
_cell.angle_gamma   90.00
#
_symmetry.space_group_name_H-M   'P 1'
#
loop_
_entity.id
_entity.type
_entity.pdbx_description
1 polymer ?
#
loop_
_entity_poly.entity_id
_entity_poly.type
_entity_poly.pdbx_seq_one_letter_code
_entity_poly.pdbx_strand_id
1 'polypeptide(L)'
;MTDSNTTIESVLQEQRVFDPPEAMAAKARIGSLAAYRNLAEAARTDPDRFWGDAARRELHWFEPFHTVLDWSEPPFARWFEGGTTNLSFNCLDRHLDG
;
A
#
# COMPACT_ATOMS: atom_id res chain seq x y z
N MET A 1 7.93 -42.05 28.38
CA MET A 1 8.26 -40.80 29.11
C MET A 1 8.41 -39.72 28.07
N THR A 2 7.85 -38.54 28.35
CA THR A 2 7.95 -37.25 27.61
C THR A 2 7.35 -37.24 26.19
N ASP A 3 6.50 -36.30 25.75
CA ASP A 3 6.24 -34.94 26.20
C ASP A 3 4.77 -34.52 26.07
N SER A 4 4.29 -33.83 27.09
CA SER A 4 3.04 -33.09 27.13
C SER A 4 3.13 -31.88 26.20
N ASN A 5 2.60 -31.99 24.99
CA ASN A 5 2.40 -30.82 24.12
C ASN A 5 1.12 -30.11 24.59
N THR A 6 1.26 -29.24 25.59
CA THR A 6 0.17 -28.41 26.12
C THR A 6 -0.22 -27.39 25.05
N THR A 7 -1.11 -27.80 24.15
CA THR A 7 -1.84 -26.91 23.25
C THR A 7 -2.60 -25.90 24.08
N ILE A 8 -2.38 -24.61 23.86
CA ILE A 8 -3.17 -23.55 24.48
C ILE A 8 -4.59 -23.62 23.88
N GLU A 9 -5.53 -24.24 24.59
CA GLU A 9 -6.95 -24.22 24.23
C GLU A 9 -7.61 -22.95 24.76
N SER A 10 -7.70 -21.93 23.89
CA SER A 10 -8.54 -20.76 24.13
C SER A 10 -10.00 -21.11 23.83
N VAL A 11 -10.80 -21.34 24.86
CA VAL A 11 -12.25 -21.69 24.74
C VAL A 11 -13.11 -20.47 24.39
N LEU A 12 -12.61 -19.25 24.64
CA LEU A 12 -13.30 -18.01 24.27
C LEU A 12 -12.94 -17.62 22.84
N GLN A 13 -13.87 -17.87 21.91
CA GLN A 13 -13.85 -17.29 20.57
C GLN A 13 -14.56 -15.93 20.61
N GLU A 14 -13.79 -14.86 20.62
CA GLU A 14 -14.30 -13.50 20.46
C GLU A 14 -14.60 -13.23 18.98
N GLN A 15 -15.89 -13.05 18.64
CA GLN A 15 -16.36 -12.88 17.27
C GLN A 15 -16.95 -11.48 17.00
N ARG A 16 -16.92 -10.56 17.98
CA ARG A 16 -17.47 -9.21 17.77
C ARG A 16 -16.70 -8.47 16.68
N VAL A 17 -17.46 -7.88 15.77
CA VAL A 17 -16.97 -6.94 14.76
C VAL A 17 -17.38 -5.54 15.20
N PHE A 18 -16.44 -4.60 15.16
CA PHE A 18 -16.67 -3.20 15.49
C PHE A 18 -16.49 -2.38 14.22
N ASP A 19 -17.60 -1.92 13.65
CA ASP A 19 -17.57 -1.08 12.47
C ASP A 19 -17.03 0.32 12.79
N PRO A 20 -16.33 0.97 11.84
CA PRO A 20 -15.91 2.35 12.01
C PRO A 20 -17.14 3.26 12.15
N PRO A 21 -17.10 4.30 13.00
CA PRO A 21 -18.17 5.28 13.08
C PRO A 21 -18.48 5.87 11.69
N GLU A 22 -19.76 6.00 11.33
CA GLU A 22 -20.18 6.45 10.00
C GLU A 22 -19.54 7.79 9.59
N ALA A 23 -19.47 8.74 10.53
CA ALA A 23 -18.88 10.05 10.30
C ALA A 23 -17.38 9.98 9.95
N MET A 24 -16.66 8.97 10.45
CA MET A 24 -15.26 8.71 10.09
C MET A 24 -15.19 8.04 8.72
N ALA A 25 -15.99 7.00 8.51
CA ALA A 25 -16.03 6.24 7.25
C ALA A 25 -16.32 7.15 6.04
N ALA A 26 -17.25 8.10 6.19
CA ALA A 26 -17.61 9.04 5.13
C ALA A 26 -16.49 10.02 4.73
N LYS A 27 -15.51 10.28 5.61
CA LYS A 27 -14.39 11.20 5.37
C LYS A 27 -13.08 10.48 5.04
N ALA A 28 -13.02 9.17 5.23
CA ALA A 28 -11.84 8.38 4.98
C ALA A 28 -11.59 8.22 3.47
N ARG A 29 -10.32 8.17 3.05
CA ARG A 29 -9.94 7.84 1.66
C ARG A 29 -10.47 6.47 1.22
N ILE A 30 -10.61 5.55 2.18
CA ILE A 30 -11.18 4.21 1.99
C ILE A 30 -12.29 4.05 3.03
N GLY A 31 -13.53 4.30 2.62
CA GLY A 31 -14.67 4.38 3.54
C GLY A 31 -15.37 3.06 3.84
N SER A 32 -14.96 1.94 3.21
CA SER A 32 -15.62 0.65 3.42
C SER A 32 -14.70 -0.53 3.14
N LEU A 33 -15.07 -1.68 3.69
CA LEU A 33 -14.38 -2.95 3.41
C LEU A 33 -14.46 -3.33 1.92
N ALA A 34 -15.57 -3.01 1.25
CA ALA A 34 -15.71 -3.22 -0.19
C ALA A 34 -14.75 -2.34 -1.00
N ALA A 35 -14.62 -1.06 -0.64
CA ALA A 35 -13.67 -0.15 -1.28
C ALA A 35 -12.22 -0.62 -1.09
N TYR A 36 -11.87 -1.07 0.12
CA TYR A 36 -10.58 -1.68 0.40
C TYR A 36 -10.31 -2.91 -0.47
N ARG A 37 -11.27 -3.86 -0.52
CA ARG A 37 -11.13 -5.10 -1.32
C ARG A 37 -10.95 -4.79 -2.80
N ASN A 38 -11.67 -3.82 -3.34
CA ASN A 38 -11.51 -3.40 -4.73
C ASN A 38 -10.12 -2.82 -4.98
N LEU A 39 -9.60 -2.01 -4.05
CA LEU A 39 -8.25 -1.45 -4.15
C LEU A 39 -7.17 -2.55 -4.10
N ALA A 40 -7.31 -3.49 -3.17
CA ALA A 40 -6.39 -4.62 -3.01
C ALA A 40 -6.42 -5.53 -4.25
N GLU A 41 -7.59 -5.77 -4.82
CA GLU A 41 -7.75 -6.57 -6.03
C GLU A 41 -7.12 -5.91 -7.26
N ALA A 42 -7.24 -4.58 -7.39
CA ALA A 42 -6.57 -3.83 -8.44
C ALA A 42 -5.04 -3.95 -8.33
N ALA A 43 -4.49 -3.79 -7.12
CA ALA A 43 -3.07 -3.95 -6.86
C ALA A 43 -2.56 -5.38 -7.14
N ARG A 44 -3.40 -6.39 -6.91
CA ARG A 44 -3.06 -7.81 -7.17
C ARG A 44 -3.12 -8.16 -8.65
N THR A 45 -4.08 -7.61 -9.38
CA THR A 45 -4.36 -7.98 -10.78
C THR A 45 -3.40 -7.29 -11.75
N ASP A 46 -3.06 -6.03 -11.49
CA ASP A 46 -2.16 -5.24 -12.32
C ASP A 46 -1.28 -4.34 -11.41
N PRO A 47 -0.23 -4.92 -10.80
CA PRO A 47 0.61 -4.21 -9.82
C PRO A 47 1.36 -3.04 -10.47
N ASP A 48 1.82 -3.21 -11.72
CA ASP A 48 2.57 -2.18 -12.44
C ASP A 48 1.69 -0.96 -12.70
N ARG A 49 0.46 -1.16 -13.17
CA ARG A 49 -0.48 -0.04 -13.33
C ARG A 49 -0.81 0.60 -11.98
N PHE A 50 -1.14 -0.21 -10.98
CA PHE A 50 -1.53 0.30 -9.66
C PHE A 50 -0.45 1.20 -9.04
N TRP A 51 0.79 0.69 -8.96
CA TRP A 51 1.90 1.42 -8.38
C TRP A 51 2.41 2.53 -9.29
N GLY A 52 2.39 2.32 -10.61
CA GLY A 52 2.75 3.34 -11.59
C GLY A 52 1.83 4.56 -11.53
N ASP A 53 0.51 4.35 -11.44
CA ASP A 53 -0.47 5.43 -11.32
C ASP A 53 -0.33 6.16 -9.98
N ALA A 54 -0.09 5.43 -8.88
CA ALA A 54 0.19 6.04 -7.59
C ALA A 54 1.47 6.89 -7.62
N ALA A 55 2.57 6.35 -8.14
CA ALA A 55 3.85 7.06 -8.18
C ALA A 55 3.80 8.34 -9.02
N ARG A 56 3.07 8.33 -10.16
CA ARG A 56 2.90 9.52 -11.01
C ARG A 56 2.00 10.58 -10.38
N ARG A 57 1.02 10.17 -9.57
CA ARG A 57 0.08 11.09 -8.92
C ARG A 57 0.65 11.71 -7.64
N GLU A 58 1.30 10.92 -6.81
CA GLU A 58 1.68 11.33 -5.46
C GLU A 58 3.03 12.03 -5.40
N LEU A 59 3.95 11.71 -6.33
CA LEU A 59 5.31 12.22 -6.37
C LEU A 59 5.57 13.07 -7.62
N HIS A 60 6.39 14.10 -7.45
CA HIS A 60 6.99 14.85 -8.53
C HIS A 60 8.20 14.11 -9.10
N TRP A 61 8.26 14.02 -10.41
CA TRP A 61 9.35 13.44 -11.18
C TRP A 61 9.88 14.50 -12.14
N PHE A 62 11.18 14.77 -12.07
CA PHE A 62 11.86 15.63 -13.05
C PHE A 62 12.00 14.91 -14.38
N GLU A 63 12.27 13.60 -14.32
CA GLU A 63 12.24 12.70 -15.47
C GLU A 63 11.29 11.54 -15.14
N PRO A 64 10.29 11.26 -16.00
CA PRO A 64 9.34 10.18 -15.75
C PRO A 64 10.00 8.82 -15.91
N PHE A 65 9.67 7.89 -15.01
CA PHE A 65 10.08 6.50 -15.14
C PHE A 65 9.37 5.80 -16.31
N HIS A 66 10.06 4.86 -16.94
CA HIS A 66 9.50 4.02 -18.01
C HIS A 66 9.15 2.60 -17.56
N THR A 67 9.75 2.10 -16.47
CA THR A 67 9.48 0.77 -15.91
C THR A 67 9.07 0.91 -14.45
N VAL A 68 7.97 0.28 -14.04
CA VAL A 68 7.47 0.37 -12.65
C VAL A 68 8.25 -0.56 -11.74
N LEU A 69 8.34 -1.83 -12.10
CA LEU A 69 9.11 -2.83 -11.37
C LEU A 69 9.85 -3.73 -12.37
N ASP A 70 11.17 -3.76 -12.29
CA ASP A 70 11.95 -4.86 -12.80
C ASP A 70 12.29 -5.85 -11.66
N TRP A 71 11.86 -7.09 -11.86
CA TRP A 71 12.09 -8.22 -10.96
C TRP A 71 12.82 -9.39 -11.67
N SER A 72 13.53 -9.10 -12.75
CA SER A 72 14.26 -10.10 -13.54
C SER A 72 15.44 -10.74 -12.79
N GLU A 73 16.01 -10.05 -11.80
CA GLU A 73 17.15 -10.54 -10.99
C GLU A 73 16.86 -10.57 -9.47
N PRO A 74 15.99 -11.46 -8.96
CA PRO A 74 15.71 -11.54 -7.54
C PRO A 74 16.98 -11.91 -6.72
N PRO A 75 17.23 -11.30 -5.55
CA PRO A 75 16.34 -10.41 -4.80
C PRO A 75 16.50 -8.90 -5.12
N PHE A 76 17.17 -8.53 -6.21
CA PHE A 76 17.50 -7.13 -6.55
C PHE A 76 16.36 -6.44 -7.33
N ALA A 77 15.31 -6.05 -6.61
CA ALA A 77 14.23 -5.23 -7.17
C ALA A 77 14.75 -3.89 -7.69
N ARG A 78 14.33 -3.50 -8.89
CA ARG A 78 14.53 -2.14 -9.39
C ARG A 78 13.16 -1.50 -9.63
N TRP A 79 12.83 -0.49 -8.83
CA TRP A 79 11.56 0.22 -8.92
C TRP A 79 11.73 1.56 -9.63
N PHE A 80 10.76 1.89 -10.49
CA PHE A 80 10.65 3.19 -11.18
C PHE A 80 11.89 3.55 -12.02
N GLU A 81 12.40 2.62 -12.81
CA GLU A 81 13.59 2.87 -13.64
C GLU A 81 13.38 3.95 -14.68
N GLY A 82 14.47 4.70 -14.92
CA GLY A 82 14.48 5.90 -15.75
C GLY A 82 13.90 7.14 -15.05
N GLY A 83 13.34 6.97 -13.85
CA GLY A 83 12.76 8.06 -13.09
C GLY A 83 13.80 8.86 -12.31
N THR A 84 13.77 10.19 -12.45
CA THR A 84 14.60 11.10 -11.64
C THR A 84 13.70 11.94 -10.75
N THR A 85 13.95 11.90 -9.44
CA THR A 85 13.21 12.67 -8.43
C THR A 85 14.14 13.19 -7.34
N ASN A 86 13.66 14.13 -6.53
CA ASN A 86 14.35 14.62 -5.35
C ASN A 86 13.40 14.55 -4.14
N LEU A 87 13.92 14.00 -3.03
CA LEU A 87 13.15 13.82 -1.81
C LEU A 87 12.80 15.16 -1.15
N SER A 88 13.78 16.05 -0.98
CA SER A 88 13.54 17.39 -0.42
C SER A 88 12.50 18.15 -1.23
N PHE A 89 12.59 18.11 -2.57
CA PHE A 89 11.60 18.76 -3.44
C PHE A 89 10.18 18.25 -3.20
N ASN A 90 10.01 16.93 -3.08
CA ASN A 90 8.70 16.32 -2.81
C ASN A 90 8.17 16.61 -1.39
N CYS A 91 9.06 16.80 -0.42
CA CYS A 91 8.68 17.03 0.97
C CYS A 91 8.53 18.50 1.33
N LEU A 92 9.22 19.41 0.65
CA LEU A 92 9.34 20.81 1.00
C LEU A 92 8.96 21.71 -0.18
N ASP A 93 9.81 21.76 -1.20
CA ASP A 93 9.78 22.78 -2.25
C ASP A 93 8.43 22.87 -2.95
N ARG A 94 7.83 21.73 -3.34
CA ARG A 94 6.52 21.70 -4.03
C ARG A 94 5.34 22.19 -3.19
N HIS A 95 5.53 22.36 -1.88
CA HIS A 95 4.50 22.75 -0.92
C HIS A 95 4.66 24.20 -0.44
N LEU A 96 5.72 24.91 -0.86
CA LEU A 96 5.99 26.27 -0.41
C LEU A 96 5.02 27.32 -0.98
N ASP A 97 4.42 27.04 -2.14
CA ASP A 97 3.48 27.95 -2.83
C ASP A 97 2.00 27.72 -2.43
N GLY A 98 1.76 27.07 -1.27
CA GLY A 98 0.43 26.70 -0.76
C GLY A 98 -0.33 27.80 -0.04
#